data_AF-A0A484TLH2-F1
#
_entry.id   AF-A0A484TLH2-F1
#
_cell.length_a   1.000
_cell.length_b   1.000
_cell.length_c   1.000
_cell.angle_alpha   90.00
_cell.angle_beta   90.00
_cell.angle_gamma   90.00
#
_symmetry.space_group_name_H-M   'P 1'
#
loop_
_entity.id
_entity.type
_entity.pdbx_description
1 polymer ?
#
loop_
_entity_poly.entity_id
_entity_poly.type
_entity_poly.pdbx_seq_one_letter_code
_entity_poly.pdbx_strand_id
1 'polypeptide(L)'
;MHTLDRADLEPQAWTLAELLSTARYWGFVAALVLAAIAMRNLYAVLPIMVSNVGASFTEMQFLAVGSVLGWIGGAMVAMLLASRWPRLTLALPLATFAAGVAGGLLLPVAEVLGVYLFVMGTCVSVFTVVSAVTVAGVLTGRRLSTSDFVLAFTLPVLFMGTFPEFMMGAAAYMEIYLDESRRVMIGMLVCAVLALLILLLTPAFALDGDAPRRHAPLAYRRRSPWVLAIIGLSPVVFFVVYGVAYVLQMQGDGMGARMLPAFRVLVMLVGIGVAIYLVHWAYRIHGEIAGQGASRRLFTPLAAALIALLVPLGYVLLLTVLGSLLRERGLAQPSARAISRRWLAFWTIVAPPVAMAMIQGAVNRLAASEPVELVPS
;
A
#
# COMPACT_ATOMS: atom_id res chain seq x y z
N MET A 1 37.59 -20.11 22.60
CA MET A 1 36.59 -21.11 22.20
C MET A 1 35.23 -20.53 22.60
N HIS A 2 34.60 -19.76 21.71
CA HIS A 2 33.30 -19.15 21.99
C HIS A 2 32.27 -20.28 22.04
N THR A 3 31.69 -20.51 23.22
CA THR A 3 30.48 -21.31 23.38
C THR A 3 29.36 -20.59 22.63
N LEU A 4 29.05 -21.04 21.42
CA LEU A 4 27.82 -20.65 20.72
C LEU A 4 26.68 -21.08 21.62
N ASP A 5 25.97 -20.10 22.16
CA ASP A 5 24.86 -20.32 23.05
C ASP A 5 23.78 -21.05 22.25
N ARG A 6 23.09 -22.02 22.86
CA ARG A 6 22.12 -22.88 22.15
C ARG A 6 20.96 -22.08 21.52
N ALA A 7 20.80 -20.82 21.93
CA ALA A 7 19.89 -19.83 21.37
C ALA A 7 20.29 -19.30 19.98
N ASP A 8 21.57 -19.41 19.58
CA ASP A 8 22.07 -18.99 18.27
C ASP A 8 21.84 -20.04 17.15
N LEU A 9 21.30 -21.21 17.50
CA LEU A 9 21.13 -22.35 16.58
C LEU A 9 19.70 -22.55 16.05
N GLU A 10 18.72 -21.81 16.57
CA GLU A 10 17.37 -21.84 16.01
C GLU A 10 17.15 -20.65 15.05
N PRO A 11 16.78 -20.89 13.78
CA PRO A 11 16.41 -19.83 12.86
C PRO A 11 15.28 -18.99 13.46
N GLN A 12 15.60 -17.77 13.85
CA GLN A 12 14.65 -16.91 14.54
C GLN A 12 13.52 -16.51 13.60
N ALA A 13 12.28 -16.58 14.08
CA ALA A 13 11.10 -16.15 13.32
C ALA A 13 11.26 -14.70 12.83
N TRP A 14 10.85 -14.44 11.58
CA TRP A 14 10.77 -13.08 11.05
C TRP A 14 9.67 -12.32 11.79
N THR A 15 9.88 -11.02 11.97
CA THR A 15 8.85 -10.08 12.43
C THR A 15 8.28 -9.30 11.25
N LEU A 16 7.08 -8.73 11.43
CA LEU A 16 6.49 -7.84 10.43
C LEU A 16 7.42 -6.67 10.06
N ALA A 17 8.12 -6.10 11.03
CA ALA A 17 9.01 -4.96 10.81
C ALA A 17 10.23 -5.30 9.96
N GLU A 18 10.79 -6.50 10.13
CA GLU A 18 11.89 -7.00 9.31
C GLU A 18 11.44 -7.21 7.87
N LEU A 19 10.28 -7.85 7.67
CA LEU A 19 9.71 -8.09 6.35
C LEU A 19 9.44 -6.79 5.59
N LEU A 20 8.69 -5.85 6.20
CA LEU A 20 8.34 -4.57 5.58
C LEU A 20 9.55 -3.63 5.43
N SER A 21 10.70 -3.95 6.01
CA SER A 21 11.94 -3.21 5.78
C SER A 21 12.76 -3.74 4.59
N THR A 22 12.35 -4.84 3.95
CA THR A 22 13.07 -5.38 2.79
C THR A 22 12.63 -4.75 1.47
N ALA A 23 13.60 -4.32 0.66
CA ALA A 23 13.33 -3.85 -0.70
C ALA A 23 12.73 -4.97 -1.58
N ARG A 24 13.05 -6.24 -1.28
CA ARG A 24 12.50 -7.42 -1.97
C ARG A 24 10.98 -7.51 -1.80
N TYR A 25 10.47 -7.32 -0.58
CA TYR A 25 9.04 -7.28 -0.31
C TYR A 25 8.36 -6.12 -1.06
N TRP A 26 8.91 -4.91 -1.01
CA TRP A 26 8.33 -3.76 -1.72
C TRP A 26 8.39 -3.91 -3.24
N GLY A 27 9.45 -4.51 -3.79
CA GLY A 27 9.53 -4.84 -5.21
C GLY A 27 8.42 -5.83 -5.61
N PHE A 28 8.20 -6.87 -4.81
CA PHE A 28 7.10 -7.82 -5.02
C PHE A 28 5.74 -7.13 -4.99
N VAL A 29 5.47 -6.32 -3.95
CA VAL A 29 4.21 -5.56 -3.84
C VAL A 29 4.03 -4.64 -5.03
N ALA A 30 5.04 -3.84 -5.39
CA ALA A 30 4.98 -2.91 -6.51
C ALA A 30 4.65 -3.62 -7.84
N ALA A 31 5.27 -4.77 -8.09
CA ALA A 31 4.93 -5.62 -9.25
C ALA A 31 3.45 -6.02 -9.27
N LEU A 32 2.93 -6.50 -8.14
CA LEU A 32 1.53 -6.89 -8.03
C LEU A 32 0.57 -5.72 -8.23
N VAL A 33 0.88 -4.55 -7.64
CA VAL A 33 0.07 -3.34 -7.81
C VAL A 33 0.05 -2.88 -9.25
N LEU A 34 1.21 -2.78 -9.91
CA LEU A 34 1.31 -2.36 -11.30
C LEU A 34 0.56 -3.31 -12.25
N ALA A 35 0.68 -4.61 -12.03
CA ALA A 35 -0.08 -5.62 -12.77
C ALA A 35 -1.59 -5.48 -12.55
N ALA A 36 -2.02 -5.29 -11.30
CA ALA A 36 -3.43 -5.09 -10.97
C ALA A 36 -3.97 -3.79 -11.58
N ILE A 37 -3.21 -2.69 -11.57
CA ILE A 37 -3.56 -1.42 -12.24
C ILE A 37 -3.73 -1.68 -13.74
N ALA A 38 -2.78 -2.35 -14.39
CA ALA A 38 -2.87 -2.64 -15.82
C ALA A 38 -4.12 -3.46 -16.17
N MET A 39 -4.37 -4.52 -15.41
CA MET A 39 -5.47 -5.45 -15.64
C MET A 39 -6.85 -4.86 -15.32
N ARG A 40 -6.98 -4.11 -14.23
CA ARG A 40 -8.27 -3.53 -13.81
C ARG A 40 -8.71 -2.39 -14.72
N ASN A 41 -7.76 -1.63 -15.27
CA ASN A 41 -8.07 -0.56 -16.23
C ASN A 41 -8.71 -1.08 -17.53
N LEU A 42 -8.67 -2.38 -17.81
CA LEU A 42 -9.46 -2.97 -18.91
C LEU A 42 -10.95 -2.63 -18.77
N TYR A 43 -11.49 -2.62 -17.55
CA TYR A 43 -12.90 -2.31 -17.30
C TYR A 43 -13.25 -0.84 -17.56
N ALA A 44 -12.28 0.08 -17.49
CA ALA A 44 -12.50 1.48 -17.85
C ALA A 44 -12.68 1.63 -19.37
N VAL A 45 -11.84 0.95 -20.16
CA VAL A 45 -11.80 1.08 -21.63
C VAL A 45 -12.84 0.20 -22.33
N LEU A 46 -13.39 -0.80 -21.64
CA LEU A 46 -14.32 -1.78 -22.21
C LEU A 46 -15.58 -1.17 -22.85
N PRO A 47 -16.34 -0.26 -22.20
CA PRO A 47 -17.58 0.25 -22.77
C PRO A 47 -17.37 0.97 -24.10
N ILE A 48 -16.22 1.64 -24.25
CA ILE A 48 -15.88 2.43 -25.42
C ILE A 48 -15.30 1.55 -26.53
N MET A 49 -14.48 0.54 -26.21
CA MET A 49 -14.09 -0.47 -27.20
C MET A 49 -15.32 -1.10 -27.86
N VAL A 50 -16.34 -1.42 -27.08
CA VAL A 50 -17.57 -2.03 -27.58
C VAL A 50 -18.41 -1.01 -28.37
N SER A 51 -18.55 0.22 -27.86
CA SER A 51 -19.25 1.31 -28.56
C SER A 51 -18.62 1.63 -29.92
N ASN A 52 -17.29 1.70 -30.00
CA ASN A 52 -16.55 2.07 -31.21
C ASN A 52 -16.65 1.01 -32.32
N VAL A 53 -16.80 -0.26 -31.93
CA VAL A 53 -16.97 -1.38 -32.87
C VAL A 53 -18.44 -1.59 -33.24
N GLY A 54 -19.37 -0.89 -32.60
CA GLY A 54 -20.82 -1.12 -32.76
C GLY A 54 -21.26 -2.49 -32.22
N ALA A 55 -20.47 -3.04 -31.31
CA ALA A 55 -20.61 -4.40 -30.80
C ALA A 55 -21.80 -4.52 -29.83
N SER A 56 -22.43 -5.69 -29.83
CA SER A 56 -23.61 -5.94 -28.99
C SER A 56 -23.23 -6.20 -27.53
N PHE A 57 -24.18 -6.03 -26.60
CA PHE A 57 -24.02 -6.44 -25.19
C PHE A 57 -23.64 -7.92 -25.03
N THR A 58 -23.98 -8.78 -26.00
CA THR A 58 -23.59 -10.20 -26.03
C THR A 58 -22.07 -10.36 -26.12
N GLU A 59 -21.38 -9.47 -26.84
CA GLU A 59 -19.93 -9.55 -26.98
C GLU A 59 -19.19 -9.21 -25.68
N MET A 60 -19.76 -8.30 -24.86
CA MET A 60 -19.26 -8.03 -23.52
C MET A 60 -19.32 -9.27 -22.61
N GLN A 61 -20.26 -10.19 -22.83
CA GLN A 61 -20.40 -11.38 -21.99
C GLN A 61 -19.19 -12.32 -22.11
N PHE A 62 -18.46 -12.31 -23.24
CA PHE A 62 -17.25 -13.11 -23.38
C PHE A 62 -16.18 -12.74 -22.35
N LEU A 63 -16.07 -11.47 -21.97
CA LEU A 63 -15.20 -11.03 -20.88
C LEU A 63 -15.61 -11.69 -19.56
N ALA A 64 -16.90 -11.72 -19.26
CA ALA A 64 -17.43 -12.31 -18.03
C ALA A 64 -17.23 -13.83 -18.01
N VAL A 65 -17.52 -14.52 -19.12
CA VAL A 65 -17.30 -15.98 -19.26
C VAL A 65 -15.82 -16.31 -19.10
N GLY A 66 -14.94 -15.58 -19.79
CA GLY A 66 -13.49 -15.73 -19.63
C GLY A 66 -13.05 -15.47 -18.19
N SER A 67 -13.62 -14.46 -17.53
CA SER A 67 -13.34 -14.17 -16.12
C SER A 67 -13.73 -15.32 -15.20
N VAL A 68 -14.91 -15.92 -15.35
CA VAL A 68 -15.35 -17.07 -14.53
C VAL A 68 -14.44 -18.28 -14.73
N LEU A 69 -14.13 -18.62 -15.98
CA LEU A 69 -13.21 -19.72 -16.28
C LEU A 69 -11.80 -19.44 -15.77
N GLY A 70 -11.36 -18.18 -15.84
CA GLY A 70 -10.09 -17.75 -15.27
C GLY A 70 -10.03 -17.88 -13.75
N TRP A 71 -11.14 -17.71 -13.03
CA TRP A 71 -11.18 -17.99 -11.58
C TRP A 71 -10.94 -19.48 -11.29
N ILE A 72 -11.64 -20.35 -12.01
CA ILE A 72 -11.54 -21.82 -11.83
C ILE A 72 -10.14 -22.29 -12.23
N GLY A 73 -9.71 -21.97 -13.45
CA GLY A 73 -8.39 -22.34 -13.97
C GLY A 73 -7.26 -21.72 -13.16
N GLY A 74 -7.42 -20.46 -12.74
CA GLY A 74 -6.48 -19.77 -11.88
C GLY A 74 -6.32 -20.43 -10.51
N ALA A 75 -7.42 -20.88 -9.90
CA ALA A 75 -7.37 -21.64 -8.65
C ALA A 75 -6.61 -22.96 -8.81
N MET A 76 -6.86 -23.70 -9.90
CA MET A 76 -6.12 -24.94 -10.20
C MET A 76 -4.63 -24.67 -10.39
N VAL A 77 -4.27 -23.67 -11.18
CA VAL A 77 -2.87 -23.24 -11.39
C VAL A 77 -2.22 -22.82 -10.07
N ALA A 78 -2.93 -22.06 -9.25
CA ALA A 78 -2.43 -21.60 -7.96
C ALA A 78 -2.15 -22.78 -7.01
N MET A 79 -3.07 -23.74 -6.92
CA MET A 79 -2.93 -24.92 -6.06
C MET A 79 -1.78 -25.82 -6.50
N LEU A 80 -1.61 -26.04 -7.80
CA LEU A 80 -0.65 -27.00 -8.33
C LEU A 80 0.75 -26.43 -8.52
N LEU A 81 0.85 -25.16 -8.94
CA LEU A 81 2.09 -24.60 -9.47
C LEU A 81 2.63 -23.43 -8.64
N ALA A 82 1.81 -22.66 -7.92
CA ALA A 82 2.29 -21.45 -7.25
C ALA A 82 3.30 -21.73 -6.13
N SER A 83 3.20 -22.89 -5.47
CA SER A 83 4.16 -23.30 -4.43
C SER A 83 5.55 -23.65 -4.99
N ARG A 84 5.60 -24.11 -6.25
CA ARG A 84 6.85 -24.53 -6.91
C ARG A 84 7.42 -23.39 -7.74
N TRP A 85 6.59 -22.78 -8.59
CA TRP A 85 6.99 -21.79 -9.60
C TRP A 85 6.18 -20.49 -9.50
N PRO A 86 6.20 -19.80 -8.34
CA PRO A 86 5.36 -18.62 -8.09
C PRO A 86 5.58 -17.48 -9.09
N ARG A 87 6.82 -17.32 -9.56
CA ARG A 87 7.18 -16.33 -10.58
C ARG A 87 6.45 -16.60 -11.89
N LEU A 88 6.51 -17.84 -12.36
CA LEU A 88 5.96 -18.23 -13.66
C LEU A 88 4.44 -18.15 -13.65
N THR A 89 3.80 -18.59 -12.56
CA THR A 89 2.35 -18.54 -12.42
C THR A 89 1.79 -17.11 -12.44
N LEU A 90 2.57 -16.12 -11.98
CA LEU A 90 2.19 -14.69 -12.07
C LEU A 90 2.57 -14.06 -13.42
N ALA A 91 3.77 -14.37 -13.92
CA ALA A 91 4.28 -13.75 -15.13
C ALA A 91 3.52 -14.17 -16.39
N LEU A 92 3.09 -15.43 -16.50
CA LEU A 92 2.37 -15.93 -17.68
C LEU A 92 1.05 -15.19 -17.97
N PRO A 93 0.06 -15.15 -17.06
CA PRO A 93 -1.19 -14.42 -17.32
C PRO A 93 -0.94 -12.93 -17.58
N LEU A 94 0.07 -12.34 -16.93
CA LEU A 94 0.45 -10.95 -17.16
C LEU A 94 1.10 -10.71 -18.52
N ALA A 95 1.96 -11.62 -18.97
CA ALA A 95 2.60 -11.55 -20.30
C ALA A 95 1.57 -11.74 -21.41
N THR A 96 0.65 -12.70 -21.25
CA THR A 96 -0.46 -12.89 -22.18
C THR A 96 -1.37 -11.67 -22.22
N PHE A 97 -1.68 -11.07 -21.07
CA PHE A 97 -2.44 -9.82 -20.99
C PHE A 97 -1.71 -8.68 -21.70
N ALA A 98 -0.42 -8.48 -21.44
CA ALA A 98 0.39 -7.43 -22.08
C ALA A 98 0.45 -7.60 -23.61
N ALA A 99 0.64 -8.83 -24.09
CA ALA A 99 0.58 -9.16 -25.51
C ALA A 99 -0.81 -8.87 -26.10
N GLY A 100 -1.88 -9.17 -25.36
CA GLY A 100 -3.25 -8.81 -25.72
C GLY A 100 -3.44 -7.30 -25.88
N VAL A 101 -3.04 -6.50 -24.88
CA VAL A 101 -3.14 -5.03 -24.96
C VAL A 101 -2.31 -4.49 -26.14
N ALA A 102 -1.09 -4.99 -26.35
CA ALA A 102 -0.26 -4.59 -27.48
C ALA A 102 -0.91 -4.96 -28.82
N GLY A 103 -1.49 -6.16 -28.92
CA GLY A 103 -2.27 -6.59 -30.08
C GLY A 103 -3.46 -5.67 -30.34
N GLY A 104 -4.21 -5.31 -29.30
CA GLY A 104 -5.35 -4.40 -29.43
C GLY A 104 -4.99 -2.96 -29.79
N LEU A 105 -3.76 -2.53 -29.49
CA LEU A 105 -3.22 -1.24 -29.92
C LEU A 105 -2.76 -1.23 -31.39
N LEU A 106 -2.37 -2.39 -31.92
CA LEU A 106 -1.70 -2.52 -33.22
C LEU A 106 -2.58 -3.11 -34.32
N LEU A 107 -3.62 -3.87 -33.96
CA LEU A 107 -4.45 -4.63 -34.90
C LEU A 107 -5.93 -4.25 -34.76
N PRO A 108 -6.70 -4.30 -35.85
CA PRO A 108 -8.16 -4.15 -35.78
C PRO A 108 -8.78 -5.36 -35.08
N VAL A 109 -9.21 -5.18 -33.84
CA VAL A 109 -9.73 -6.29 -33.00
C VAL A 109 -11.21 -6.59 -33.26
N ALA A 110 -11.89 -5.80 -34.11
CA ALA A 110 -13.35 -5.85 -34.29
C ALA A 110 -13.87 -7.27 -34.61
N GLU A 111 -13.20 -7.98 -35.51
CA GLU A 111 -13.64 -9.31 -35.98
C GLU A 111 -13.42 -10.43 -34.95
N VAL A 112 -12.49 -10.21 -34.00
CA VAL A 112 -12.11 -11.18 -32.98
C VAL A 112 -12.40 -10.69 -31.56
N LEU A 113 -13.28 -9.68 -31.43
CA LEU A 113 -13.52 -8.97 -30.17
C LEU A 113 -13.96 -9.92 -29.06
N GLY A 114 -14.86 -10.87 -29.35
CA GLY A 114 -15.28 -11.87 -28.38
C GLY A 114 -14.14 -12.75 -27.86
N VAL A 115 -13.28 -13.26 -28.76
CA VAL A 115 -12.11 -14.08 -28.37
C VAL A 115 -11.10 -13.25 -27.60
N TYR A 116 -10.85 -12.01 -28.03
CA TYR A 116 -9.98 -11.07 -27.34
C TYR A 116 -10.48 -10.82 -25.90
N LEU A 117 -11.74 -10.45 -25.73
CA LEU A 117 -12.35 -10.20 -24.42
C LEU A 117 -12.33 -11.45 -23.53
N PHE A 118 -12.59 -12.63 -24.10
CA PHE A 118 -12.48 -13.90 -23.39
C PHE A 118 -11.08 -14.14 -22.83
N VAL A 119 -10.04 -13.97 -23.65
CA VAL A 119 -8.64 -14.16 -23.25
C VAL A 119 -8.24 -13.15 -22.19
N MET A 120 -8.61 -11.87 -22.38
CA MET A 120 -8.30 -10.81 -21.44
C MET A 120 -8.97 -11.05 -20.08
N GLY A 121 -10.26 -11.40 -20.05
CA GLY A 121 -10.99 -11.75 -18.83
C GLY A 121 -10.37 -12.94 -18.10
N THR A 122 -9.99 -13.98 -18.85
CA THR A 122 -9.27 -15.13 -18.31
C THR A 122 -7.97 -14.71 -17.62
N CYS A 123 -7.15 -13.88 -18.29
CA CYS A 123 -5.87 -13.43 -17.75
C CYS A 123 -6.04 -12.62 -16.45
N VAL A 124 -7.00 -11.69 -16.42
CA VAL A 124 -7.28 -10.87 -15.23
C VAL A 124 -7.66 -11.75 -14.02
N SER A 125 -8.58 -12.70 -14.22
CA SER A 125 -9.03 -13.57 -13.13
C SER A 125 -7.97 -14.56 -12.67
N VAL A 126 -7.22 -15.18 -13.61
CA VAL A 126 -6.11 -16.08 -13.26
C VAL A 126 -5.08 -15.34 -12.41
N PHE A 127 -4.65 -14.15 -12.85
CA PHE A 127 -3.70 -13.34 -12.11
C PHE A 127 -4.22 -12.98 -10.71
N THR A 128 -5.49 -12.59 -10.61
CA THR A 128 -6.12 -12.23 -9.33
C THR A 128 -6.04 -13.39 -8.33
N VAL A 129 -6.42 -14.60 -8.72
CA VAL A 129 -6.37 -15.78 -7.83
C VAL A 129 -4.94 -16.15 -7.47
N VAL A 130 -4.07 -16.26 -8.49
CA VAL A 130 -2.68 -16.68 -8.30
C VAL A 130 -1.93 -15.68 -7.42
N SER A 131 -2.18 -14.38 -7.56
CA SER A 131 -1.56 -13.35 -6.71
C SER A 131 -1.85 -13.54 -5.23
N ALA A 132 -3.12 -13.77 -4.86
CA ALA A 132 -3.49 -14.00 -3.46
C ALA A 132 -2.80 -15.24 -2.88
N VAL A 133 -2.82 -16.37 -3.61
CA VAL A 133 -2.17 -17.62 -3.17
C VAL A 133 -0.65 -17.46 -3.10
N THR A 134 -0.05 -16.76 -4.07
CA THR A 134 1.39 -16.54 -4.10
C THR A 134 1.85 -15.63 -2.95
N VAL A 135 1.11 -14.57 -2.64
CA VAL A 135 1.38 -13.72 -1.47
C VAL A 135 1.34 -14.57 -0.20
N ALA A 136 0.30 -15.39 -0.02
CA ALA A 136 0.20 -16.29 1.13
C ALA A 136 1.39 -17.26 1.20
N GLY A 137 1.73 -17.92 0.09
CA GLY A 137 2.83 -18.89 0.02
C GLY A 137 4.21 -18.29 0.30
N VAL A 138 4.47 -17.08 -0.18
CA VAL A 138 5.73 -16.36 0.10
C VAL A 138 5.85 -16.02 1.58
N LEU A 139 4.74 -15.71 2.25
CA LEU A 139 4.70 -15.31 3.65
C LEU A 139 4.72 -16.50 4.63
N THR A 140 4.05 -17.61 4.32
CA THR A 140 4.01 -18.79 5.20
C THR A 140 5.40 -19.41 5.40
N GLY A 141 6.29 -19.31 4.41
CA GLY A 141 7.67 -19.77 4.50
C GLY A 141 8.55 -19.05 5.55
N ARG A 142 8.06 -18.00 6.21
CA ARG A 142 8.87 -17.08 7.06
C ARG A 142 8.65 -17.21 8.56
N ARG A 143 7.92 -18.24 9.01
CA ARG A 143 7.60 -18.49 10.43
C ARG A 143 7.06 -17.24 11.17
N LEU A 144 6.32 -16.39 10.47
CA LEU A 144 5.69 -15.20 11.05
C LEU A 144 4.71 -15.62 12.15
N SER A 145 4.56 -14.78 13.17
CA SER A 145 3.42 -14.92 14.08
C SER A 145 2.10 -14.76 13.32
N THR A 146 1.00 -15.34 13.81
CA THR A 146 -0.32 -15.24 13.15
C THR A 146 -0.73 -13.78 12.91
N SER A 147 -0.47 -12.88 13.86
CA SER A 147 -0.76 -11.46 13.70
C SER A 147 0.11 -10.79 12.64
N ASP A 148 1.41 -11.12 12.58
CA ASP A 148 2.33 -10.54 11.61
C ASP A 148 2.04 -11.05 10.19
N PHE A 149 1.68 -12.33 10.06
CA PHE A 149 1.24 -12.91 8.81
C PHE A 149 0.01 -12.19 8.27
N VAL A 150 -1.04 -12.03 9.09
CA VAL A 150 -2.27 -11.36 8.67
C VAL A 150 -1.96 -9.94 8.19
N LEU A 151 -1.18 -9.17 8.93
CA LEU A 151 -0.82 -7.79 8.53
C LEU A 151 0.02 -7.74 7.24
N ALA A 152 1.00 -8.63 7.10
CA ALA A 152 1.85 -8.72 5.91
C ALA A 152 1.09 -9.20 4.67
N PHE A 153 0.07 -10.05 4.85
CA PHE A 153 -0.79 -10.57 3.78
C PHE A 153 -1.85 -9.56 3.35
N THR A 154 -2.48 -8.87 4.31
CA THR A 154 -3.53 -7.89 4.05
C THR A 154 -3.00 -6.71 3.23
N LEU A 155 -1.74 -6.30 3.44
CA LEU A 155 -1.17 -5.13 2.77
C LEU A 155 -1.15 -5.26 1.23
N PRO A 156 -0.55 -6.29 0.61
CA PRO A 156 -0.60 -6.49 -0.85
C PRO A 156 -2.03 -6.66 -1.38
N VAL A 157 -2.91 -7.34 -0.63
CA VAL A 157 -4.32 -7.53 -1.03
C VAL A 157 -5.08 -6.19 -1.06
N LEU A 158 -4.92 -5.36 -0.03
CA LEU A 158 -5.50 -4.01 0.01
C LEU A 158 -4.98 -3.15 -1.14
N PHE A 159 -3.69 -3.20 -1.42
CA PHE A 159 -3.10 -2.48 -2.54
C PHE A 159 -3.69 -2.88 -3.88
N MET A 160 -3.77 -4.19 -4.16
CA MET A 160 -4.36 -4.72 -5.38
C MET A 160 -5.85 -4.41 -5.50
N GLY A 161 -6.55 -4.19 -4.38
CA GLY A 161 -7.96 -3.80 -4.37
C GLY A 161 -8.20 -2.31 -4.50
N THR A 162 -7.38 -1.46 -3.88
CA THR A 162 -7.66 -0.02 -3.74
C THR A 162 -7.02 0.83 -4.84
N PHE A 163 -5.74 0.62 -5.15
CA PHE A 163 -5.04 1.46 -6.14
C PHE A 163 -5.59 1.32 -7.56
N PRO A 164 -5.88 0.11 -8.05
CA PRO A 164 -6.46 -0.05 -9.37
C PRO A 164 -7.81 0.63 -9.53
N GLU A 165 -8.63 0.70 -8.47
CA GLU A 165 -9.92 1.39 -8.50
C GLU A 165 -9.76 2.92 -8.60
N PHE A 166 -8.80 3.51 -7.88
CA PHE A 166 -8.48 4.93 -8.05
C PHE A 166 -7.97 5.24 -9.46
N MET A 167 -7.11 4.38 -10.00
CA MET A 167 -6.59 4.52 -11.35
C MET A 167 -7.69 4.30 -12.41
N MET A 168 -8.61 3.36 -12.18
CA MET A 168 -9.77 3.13 -13.04
C MET A 168 -10.68 4.36 -13.08
N GLY A 169 -10.91 5.02 -11.95
CA GLY A 169 -11.64 6.30 -11.92
C GLY A 169 -10.95 7.41 -12.70
N ALA A 170 -9.61 7.51 -12.59
CA ALA A 170 -8.83 8.47 -13.36
C ALA A 170 -8.81 8.14 -14.87
N ALA A 171 -8.69 6.86 -15.23
CA ALA A 171 -8.75 6.37 -16.59
C ALA A 171 -10.12 6.65 -17.21
N ALA A 172 -11.21 6.31 -16.51
CA ALA A 172 -12.57 6.61 -16.93
C ALA A 172 -12.78 8.13 -17.12
N TYR A 173 -12.18 8.97 -16.27
CA TYR A 173 -12.22 10.41 -16.45
C TYR A 173 -11.48 10.85 -17.73
N MET A 174 -10.24 10.40 -17.94
CA MET A 174 -9.47 10.70 -19.15
C MET A 174 -10.22 10.23 -20.42
N GLU A 175 -10.93 9.12 -20.32
CA GLU A 175 -11.63 8.55 -21.45
C GLU A 175 -12.95 9.27 -21.75
N ILE A 176 -13.81 9.45 -20.75
CA ILE A 176 -15.13 10.08 -20.91
C ILE A 176 -15.01 11.57 -21.27
N TYR A 177 -14.04 12.27 -20.69
CA TYR A 177 -13.96 13.73 -20.82
C TYR A 177 -12.89 14.21 -21.80
N LEU A 178 -11.87 13.40 -22.11
CA LEU A 178 -10.79 13.79 -23.01
C LEU A 178 -10.69 12.92 -24.28
N ASP A 179 -11.48 11.86 -24.39
CA ASP A 179 -11.49 10.92 -25.54
C ASP A 179 -10.12 10.29 -25.84
N GLU A 180 -9.34 10.01 -24.78
CA GLU A 180 -7.95 9.52 -24.90
C GLU A 180 -7.79 8.01 -24.63
N SER A 181 -8.72 7.18 -25.11
CA SER A 181 -8.73 5.71 -24.92
C SER A 181 -7.40 5.02 -25.27
N ARG A 182 -6.75 5.45 -26.35
CA ARG A 182 -5.42 4.96 -26.76
C ARG A 182 -4.35 5.22 -25.70
N ARG A 183 -4.38 6.38 -25.02
CA ARG A 183 -3.39 6.70 -23.97
C ARG A 183 -3.60 5.85 -22.72
N VAL A 184 -4.86 5.54 -22.38
CA VAL A 184 -5.17 4.61 -21.29
C VAL A 184 -4.60 3.22 -21.59
N MET A 185 -4.82 2.69 -22.80
CA MET A 185 -4.25 1.40 -23.22
C MET A 185 -2.71 1.39 -23.23
N ILE A 186 -2.06 2.49 -23.65
CA ILE A 186 -0.59 2.63 -23.54
C ILE A 186 -0.16 2.60 -22.07
N GLY A 187 -0.86 3.31 -21.19
CA GLY A 187 -0.61 3.30 -19.74
C GLY A 187 -0.73 1.90 -19.14
N MET A 188 -1.77 1.13 -19.54
CA MET A 188 -1.94 -0.27 -19.15
C MET A 188 -0.75 -1.12 -19.60
N LEU A 189 -0.31 -0.98 -20.86
CA LEU A 189 0.82 -1.73 -21.40
C LEU A 189 2.12 -1.41 -20.65
N VAL A 190 2.40 -0.12 -20.40
CA VAL A 190 3.57 0.32 -19.63
C VAL A 190 3.55 -0.28 -18.23
N CYS A 191 2.41 -0.25 -17.54
CA CYS A 191 2.27 -0.84 -16.21
C CYS A 191 2.48 -2.37 -16.22
N ALA A 192 1.93 -3.07 -17.22
CA ALA A 192 2.09 -4.52 -17.35
C ALA A 192 3.55 -4.90 -17.64
N VAL A 193 4.24 -4.18 -18.53
CA VAL A 193 5.64 -4.41 -18.87
C VAL A 193 6.55 -4.11 -17.67
N LEU A 194 6.33 -3.00 -16.96
CA LEU A 194 7.08 -2.69 -15.74
C LEU A 194 6.87 -3.76 -14.66
N ALA A 195 5.63 -4.23 -14.48
CA ALA A 195 5.33 -5.31 -13.55
C ALA A 195 6.06 -6.61 -13.92
N LEU A 196 6.10 -6.98 -15.21
CA LEU A 196 6.86 -8.14 -15.69
C LEU A 196 8.36 -7.97 -15.44
N LEU A 197 8.94 -6.82 -15.77
CA LEU A 197 10.34 -6.53 -15.53
C LEU A 197 10.68 -6.65 -14.05
N ILE A 198 9.85 -6.10 -13.16
CA ILE A 198 10.06 -6.21 -11.72
C ILE A 198 9.93 -7.67 -11.28
N LEU A 199 8.89 -8.40 -11.68
CA LEU A 199 8.69 -9.81 -11.30
C LEU A 199 9.83 -10.72 -11.74
N LEU A 200 10.39 -10.49 -12.93
CA LEU A 200 11.43 -11.32 -13.53
C LEU A 200 12.83 -10.94 -13.04
N LEU A 201 13.10 -9.65 -12.86
CA LEU A 201 14.44 -9.15 -12.52
C LEU A 201 14.68 -9.03 -11.01
N THR A 202 13.62 -8.84 -10.20
CA THR A 202 13.82 -8.74 -8.74
C THR A 202 13.85 -10.12 -8.09
N PRO A 203 14.72 -10.33 -7.09
CA PRO A 203 14.70 -11.52 -6.24
C PRO A 203 13.54 -11.44 -5.23
N ALA A 204 12.35 -11.00 -5.67
CA ALA A 204 11.14 -10.81 -4.88
C ALA A 204 10.74 -12.05 -4.05
N PHE A 205 11.11 -13.24 -4.54
CA PHE A 205 10.79 -14.53 -3.95
C PHE A 205 11.92 -15.13 -3.10
N ALA A 206 13.12 -14.57 -3.19
CA ALA A 206 14.28 -15.00 -2.41
C ALA A 206 14.35 -14.15 -1.13
N LEU A 207 13.43 -14.37 -0.20
CA LEU A 207 13.51 -13.80 1.15
C LEU A 207 14.33 -14.71 2.09
N ASP A 208 15.19 -15.55 1.53
CA ASP A 208 15.98 -16.55 2.26
C ASP A 208 17.16 -15.88 2.98
N GLY A 209 17.37 -16.26 4.24
CA GLY A 209 18.40 -15.73 5.12
C GLY A 209 17.86 -15.21 6.46
N ASP A 210 18.78 -14.88 7.36
CA ASP A 210 18.47 -14.23 8.63
C ASP A 210 17.90 -12.84 8.40
N ALA A 211 17.00 -12.44 9.30
CA ALA A 211 16.46 -11.09 9.26
C ALA A 211 17.61 -10.06 9.39
N PRO A 212 17.68 -9.04 8.52
CA PRO A 212 18.76 -8.07 8.60
C PRO A 212 18.71 -7.33 9.94
N ARG A 213 19.81 -7.29 10.69
CA ARG A 213 19.93 -6.45 11.90
C ARG A 213 19.85 -4.98 11.49
N ARG A 214 18.89 -4.23 12.04
CA ARG A 214 18.68 -2.82 11.69
C ARG A 214 18.26 -1.99 12.88
N HIS A 215 19.07 -0.99 13.20
CA HIS A 215 18.62 0.24 13.85
C HIS A 215 19.38 1.41 13.21
N ALA A 216 18.65 2.37 12.65
CA ALA A 216 19.20 3.66 12.23
C ALA A 216 18.68 4.71 13.24
N PRO A 217 19.29 4.79 14.43
CA PRO A 217 18.85 5.71 15.46
C PRO A 217 18.99 7.14 14.96
N LEU A 218 18.00 7.97 15.27
CA LEU A 218 18.03 9.40 15.01
C LEU A 218 18.06 10.14 16.35
N ALA A 219 18.76 11.26 16.39
CA ALA A 219 18.75 12.14 17.55
C ALA A 219 17.32 12.59 17.88
N TYR A 220 16.93 12.44 19.14
CA TYR A 220 15.64 12.85 19.65
C TYR A 220 15.42 14.35 19.46
N ARG A 221 14.20 14.73 19.06
CA ARG A 221 13.77 16.13 18.98
C ARG A 221 12.38 16.27 19.60
N ARG A 222 12.27 17.13 20.60
CA ARG A 222 10.99 17.43 21.25
C ARG A 222 10.04 18.09 20.25
N ARG A 223 8.85 17.52 20.08
CA ARG A 223 7.74 18.11 19.30
C ARG A 223 6.51 18.29 20.16
N SER A 224 5.72 19.31 19.88
CA SER A 224 4.42 19.51 20.54
C SER A 224 3.39 18.51 20.00
N PRO A 225 2.78 17.66 20.87
CA PRO A 225 1.68 16.77 20.48
C PRO A 225 0.49 17.50 19.86
N TRP A 226 0.17 18.69 20.37
CA TRP A 226 -0.97 19.48 19.91
C TRP A 226 -0.79 20.00 18.49
N VAL A 227 0.41 20.50 18.18
CA VAL A 227 0.74 20.97 16.82
C VAL A 227 0.60 19.84 15.81
N LEU A 228 1.05 18.64 16.17
CA LEU A 228 0.91 17.44 15.33
C LEU A 228 -0.56 17.08 15.06
N ALA A 229 -1.41 17.12 16.08
CA ALA A 229 -2.85 16.85 15.93
C ALA A 229 -3.53 17.89 15.02
N ILE A 230 -3.22 19.17 15.20
CA ILE A 230 -3.79 20.26 14.39
C ILE A 230 -3.40 20.11 12.92
N ILE A 231 -2.11 19.86 12.64
CA ILE A 231 -1.63 19.64 11.26
C ILE A 231 -2.34 18.43 10.64
N GLY A 232 -2.40 17.31 11.36
CA GLY A 232 -3.04 16.09 10.85
C GLY A 232 -4.55 16.19 10.65
N LEU A 233 -5.26 17.01 11.43
CA LEU A 233 -6.71 17.24 11.28
C LEU A 233 -7.04 18.25 10.18
N SER A 234 -6.08 19.09 9.78
CA SER A 234 -6.34 20.17 8.82
C SER A 234 -6.92 19.70 7.49
N PRO A 235 -6.51 18.58 6.85
CA PRO A 235 -7.12 18.16 5.59
C PRO A 235 -8.61 17.88 5.74
N VAL A 236 -9.04 17.24 6.84
CA VAL A 236 -10.47 16.95 7.09
C VAL A 236 -11.27 18.24 7.19
N VAL A 237 -10.76 19.22 7.93
CA VAL A 237 -11.41 20.54 8.05
C VAL A 237 -11.53 21.22 6.68
N PHE A 238 -10.45 21.27 5.91
CA PHE A 238 -10.46 21.87 4.57
C PHE A 238 -11.37 21.12 3.59
N PHE A 239 -11.41 19.78 3.63
CA PHE A 239 -12.34 18.98 2.83
C PHE A 239 -13.80 19.20 3.21
N VAL A 240 -14.12 19.29 4.50
CA VAL A 240 -15.48 19.58 4.97
C VAL A 240 -15.92 20.97 4.50
N VAL A 241 -15.07 21.98 4.70
CA VAL A 241 -15.36 23.35 4.23
C VAL A 241 -15.54 23.37 2.71
N TYR A 242 -14.73 22.60 1.96
CA TYR A 242 -14.84 22.50 0.50
C TYR A 242 -16.13 21.80 0.06
N GLY A 243 -16.49 20.72 0.73
CA GLY A 243 -17.74 20.01 0.48
C GLY A 243 -18.96 20.90 0.72
N VAL A 244 -18.98 21.65 1.83
CA VAL A 244 -20.05 22.61 2.13
C VAL A 244 -20.11 23.71 1.06
N ALA A 245 -18.98 24.32 0.72
CA ALA A 245 -18.92 25.35 -0.31
C ALA A 245 -19.39 24.85 -1.69
N TYR A 246 -19.02 23.60 -2.04
CA TYR A 246 -19.44 22.95 -3.28
C TYR A 246 -20.95 22.69 -3.31
N VAL A 247 -21.53 22.23 -2.20
CA VAL A 247 -22.99 22.00 -2.08
C VAL A 247 -23.75 23.32 -2.19
N LEU A 248 -23.32 24.37 -1.49
CA LEU A 248 -23.93 25.70 -1.60
C LEU A 248 -23.85 26.26 -3.03
N GLN A 249 -22.74 26.01 -3.74
CA GLN A 249 -22.62 26.37 -5.15
C GLN A 249 -23.66 25.68 -6.03
N MET A 250 -23.88 24.38 -5.81
CA MET A 250 -24.87 23.61 -6.56
C MET A 250 -26.30 24.07 -6.29
N GLN A 251 -26.54 24.70 -5.13
CA GLN A 251 -27.84 25.28 -4.75
C GLN A 251 -28.07 26.69 -5.28
N GLY A 252 -27.09 27.30 -5.97
CA GLY A 252 -27.18 28.66 -6.51
C GLY A 252 -26.77 29.77 -5.54
N ASP A 253 -26.57 29.46 -4.26
CA ASP A 253 -26.10 30.39 -3.21
C ASP A 253 -24.56 30.46 -3.16
N GLY A 254 -23.93 30.24 -4.31
CA GLY A 254 -22.51 29.90 -4.42
C GLY A 254 -21.53 31.05 -4.31
N MET A 255 -20.29 30.71 -3.92
CA MET A 255 -19.14 31.61 -4.02
C MET A 255 -18.91 32.01 -5.48
N GLY A 256 -18.44 33.25 -5.74
CA GLY A 256 -18.20 33.71 -7.11
C GLY A 256 -17.34 32.74 -7.93
N ALA A 257 -17.55 32.67 -9.25
CA ALA A 257 -16.98 31.65 -10.16
C ALA A 257 -15.45 31.42 -10.08
N ARG A 258 -14.69 32.38 -9.53
CA ARG A 258 -13.23 32.30 -9.33
C ARG A 258 -12.81 31.72 -7.98
N MET A 259 -13.67 31.73 -6.97
CA MET A 259 -13.34 31.32 -5.60
C MET A 259 -13.31 29.81 -5.43
N LEU A 260 -14.25 29.07 -6.04
CA LEU A 260 -14.33 27.61 -5.90
C LEU A 260 -13.09 26.88 -6.48
N PRO A 261 -12.57 27.24 -7.67
CA PRO A 261 -11.30 26.69 -8.16
C PRO A 261 -10.11 27.04 -7.28
N ALA A 262 -10.02 28.29 -6.80
CA ALA A 262 -8.96 28.71 -5.88
C ALA A 262 -8.98 27.92 -4.57
N PHE A 263 -10.18 27.69 -4.03
CA PHE A 263 -10.37 26.90 -2.83
C PHE A 263 -10.01 25.42 -3.05
N ARG A 264 -10.36 24.85 -4.21
CA ARG A 264 -9.92 23.50 -4.61
C ARG A 264 -8.39 23.39 -4.63
N VAL A 265 -7.71 24.35 -5.25
CA VAL A 265 -6.23 24.39 -5.29
C VAL A 265 -5.65 24.48 -3.88
N LEU A 266 -6.21 25.34 -3.02
CA LEU A 266 -5.78 25.47 -1.63
C LEU A 266 -5.94 24.15 -0.86
N VAL A 267 -7.07 23.47 -0.98
CA VAL A 267 -7.33 22.17 -0.34
C VAL A 267 -6.32 21.13 -0.82
N MET A 268 -6.01 21.09 -2.12
CA MET A 268 -4.97 20.20 -2.66
C MET A 268 -3.58 20.52 -2.09
N LEU A 269 -3.18 21.79 -2.05
CA LEU A 269 -1.88 22.20 -1.50
C LEU A 269 -1.76 21.86 -0.01
N VAL A 270 -2.81 22.12 0.78
CA VAL A 270 -2.85 21.74 2.20
C VAL A 270 -2.78 20.22 2.35
N GLY A 271 -3.54 19.47 1.56
CA GLY A 271 -3.51 18.00 1.56
C GLY A 271 -2.12 17.44 1.27
N ILE A 272 -1.44 17.96 0.23
CA ILE A 272 -0.07 17.57 -0.14
C ILE A 272 0.92 17.95 0.97
N GLY A 273 0.86 19.18 1.49
CA GLY A 273 1.74 19.65 2.55
C GLY A 273 1.62 18.81 3.83
N VAL A 274 0.39 18.47 4.21
CA VAL A 274 0.12 17.58 5.35
C VAL A 274 0.62 16.17 5.07
N ALA A 275 0.37 15.60 3.90
CA ALA A 275 0.87 14.27 3.55
C ALA A 275 2.41 14.20 3.65
N ILE A 276 3.12 15.19 3.11
CA ILE A 276 4.58 15.30 3.22
C ILE A 276 5.02 15.38 4.70
N TYR A 277 4.37 16.24 5.48
CA TYR A 277 4.68 16.40 6.90
C TYR A 277 4.46 15.11 7.69
N LEU A 278 3.35 14.42 7.44
CA LEU A 278 3.01 13.16 8.10
C LEU A 278 4.07 12.10 7.77
N VAL A 279 4.45 11.95 6.50
CA VAL A 279 5.49 10.99 6.08
C VAL A 279 6.83 11.30 6.77
N HIS A 280 7.20 12.59 6.81
CA HIS A 280 8.40 13.04 7.52
C HIS A 280 8.32 12.73 9.02
N TRP A 281 7.16 12.93 9.65
CA TRP A 281 6.94 12.59 11.04
C TRP A 281 7.06 11.09 11.29
N ALA A 282 6.47 10.25 10.43
CA ALA A 282 6.54 8.79 10.53
C ALA A 282 7.99 8.29 10.41
N TYR A 283 8.76 8.86 9.46
CA TYR A 283 10.19 8.61 9.33
C TYR A 283 10.93 8.94 10.63
N ARG A 284 10.77 10.18 11.12
CA ARG A 284 11.51 10.68 12.29
C ARG A 284 11.17 9.92 13.57
N ILE A 285 9.88 9.71 13.86
CA ILE A 285 9.45 9.12 15.14
C ILE A 285 9.97 7.70 15.31
N HIS A 286 10.04 6.91 14.23
CA HIS A 286 10.62 5.57 14.25
C HIS A 286 12.13 5.60 14.50
N GLY A 287 12.86 6.57 13.92
CA GLY A 287 14.30 6.71 14.18
C GLY A 287 14.59 7.20 15.60
N GLU A 288 13.78 8.12 16.12
CA GLU A 288 13.94 8.66 17.49
C GLU A 288 13.68 7.58 18.55
N ILE A 289 12.65 6.76 18.36
CA ILE A 289 12.34 5.64 19.24
C ILE A 289 13.42 4.55 19.15
N ALA A 290 14.02 4.34 17.97
CA ALA A 290 15.15 3.42 17.83
C ALA A 290 16.37 3.89 18.61
N GLY A 291 16.58 5.21 18.74
CA GLY A 291 17.63 5.81 19.56
C GLY A 291 17.48 5.54 21.06
N GLN A 292 16.24 5.45 21.55
CA GLN A 292 15.93 5.13 22.96
C GLN A 292 16.02 3.63 23.29
N GLY A 293 16.33 2.79 22.31
CA GLY A 293 16.47 1.35 22.51
C GLY A 293 16.15 0.54 21.25
N ALA A 294 16.94 -0.50 21.03
CA ALA A 294 16.71 -1.47 19.98
C ALA A 294 15.38 -2.24 20.19
N SER A 295 14.62 -2.46 19.13
CA SER A 295 13.47 -3.38 19.12
C SER A 295 13.25 -3.96 17.74
N ARG A 296 13.16 -5.29 17.66
CA ARG A 296 12.85 -6.01 16.41
C ARG A 296 11.46 -5.70 15.86
N ARG A 297 10.54 -5.19 16.69
CA ARG A 297 9.18 -4.81 16.25
C ARG A 297 9.11 -3.42 15.65
N LEU A 298 10.17 -2.62 15.77
CA LEU A 298 10.19 -1.25 15.28
C LEU A 298 10.62 -1.21 13.80
N PHE A 299 9.82 -0.57 12.96
CA PHE A 299 10.18 -0.34 11.57
C PHE A 299 11.39 0.59 11.44
N THR A 300 12.19 0.40 10.39
CA THR A 300 13.18 1.41 10.02
C THR A 300 12.50 2.72 9.61
N PRO A 301 13.14 3.88 9.78
CA PRO A 301 12.60 5.18 9.36
C PRO A 301 12.11 5.17 7.90
N LEU A 302 12.90 4.60 7.00
CA LEU A 302 12.55 4.49 5.58
C LEU A 302 11.34 3.59 5.36
N ALA A 303 11.29 2.41 6.01
CA ALA A 303 10.13 1.52 5.91
C ALA A 303 8.86 2.20 6.43
N ALA A 304 8.94 2.91 7.56
CA ALA A 304 7.82 3.66 8.10
C ALA A 304 7.34 4.75 7.12
N ALA A 305 8.25 5.46 6.46
CA ALA A 305 7.90 6.45 5.44
C ALA A 305 7.20 5.81 4.23
N LEU A 306 7.72 4.68 3.74
CA LEU A 306 7.13 3.94 2.62
C LEU A 306 5.74 3.37 2.99
N ILE A 307 5.59 2.82 4.19
CA ILE A 307 4.29 2.34 4.70
C ILE A 307 3.31 3.52 4.79
N ALA A 308 3.73 4.64 5.36
CA ALA A 308 2.90 5.83 5.50
C ALA A 308 2.45 6.41 4.15
N LEU A 309 3.32 6.39 3.14
CA LEU A 309 3.07 6.95 1.83
C LEU A 309 2.26 6.02 0.94
N LEU A 310 2.60 4.74 0.92
CA LEU A 310 2.09 3.80 -0.05
C LEU A 310 0.88 3.06 0.49
N VAL A 311 0.88 2.62 1.74
CA VAL A 311 -0.11 1.66 2.24
C VAL A 311 -1.41 2.39 2.60
N PRO A 312 -2.55 2.06 1.97
CA PRO A 312 -3.84 2.52 2.44
C PRO A 312 -4.03 2.07 3.88
N LEU A 313 -4.33 3.00 4.79
CA LEU A 313 -4.39 2.75 6.23
C LEU A 313 -3.03 2.33 6.86
N GLY A 314 -1.90 2.51 6.18
CA GLY A 314 -0.56 2.23 6.71
C GLY A 314 -0.27 2.94 8.02
N TYR A 315 -0.82 4.15 8.19
CA TYR A 315 -0.76 4.87 9.47
C TYR A 315 -1.36 4.08 10.63
N VAL A 316 -2.48 3.38 10.44
CA VAL A 316 -3.10 2.57 11.49
C VAL A 316 -2.13 1.50 11.97
N LEU A 317 -1.45 0.83 11.04
CA LEU A 317 -0.42 -0.16 11.35
C LEU A 317 0.74 0.46 12.13
N LEU A 318 1.31 1.56 11.62
CA LEU A 318 2.44 2.23 12.25
C LEU A 318 2.10 2.70 13.67
N LEU A 319 0.94 3.33 13.87
CA LEU A 319 0.50 3.81 15.17
C LEU A 319 0.25 2.67 16.15
N THR A 320 -0.26 1.53 15.67
CA THR A 320 -0.47 0.34 16.51
C THR A 320 0.84 -0.26 16.99
N VAL A 321 1.84 -0.38 16.09
CA VAL A 321 3.18 -0.90 16.42
C VAL A 321 3.93 0.04 17.35
N LEU A 322 3.92 1.35 17.08
CA LEU A 322 4.50 2.36 17.94
C LEU A 322 3.85 2.36 19.32
N GLY A 323 2.52 2.26 19.35
CA GLY A 323 1.72 2.21 20.57
C GLY A 323 2.03 1.03 21.48
N SER A 324 2.12 -0.17 20.91
CA SER A 324 2.44 -1.38 21.67
C SER A 324 3.85 -1.29 22.26
N LEU A 325 4.83 -0.86 21.45
CA LEU A 325 6.21 -0.67 21.88
C LEU A 325 6.34 0.37 23.01
N LEU A 326 5.75 1.56 22.83
CA LEU A 326 5.83 2.63 23.83
C LEU A 326 5.10 2.27 25.13
N ARG A 327 4.03 1.48 25.04
CA ARG A 327 3.36 0.93 26.21
C ARG A 327 4.27 -0.06 26.95
N GLU A 328 4.92 -0.99 26.23
CA GLU A 328 5.88 -1.92 26.83
C GLU A 328 7.00 -1.16 27.55
N ARG A 329 7.58 -0.14 26.91
CA ARG A 329 8.61 0.72 27.53
C ARG A 329 8.11 1.49 28.74
N GLY A 330 6.92 2.08 28.65
CA GLY A 330 6.31 2.81 29.77
C GLY A 330 5.91 1.91 30.94
N LEU A 331 5.65 0.62 30.72
CA LEU A 331 5.47 -0.34 31.81
C LEU A 331 6.80 -0.73 32.47
N ALA A 332 7.90 -0.71 31.72
CA ALA A 332 9.24 -1.01 32.22
C ALA A 332 9.91 0.17 32.95
N GLN A 333 9.46 1.42 32.72
CA GLN A 333 9.99 2.62 33.37
C GLN A 333 8.94 3.24 34.31
N PRO A 334 9.10 3.14 35.66
CA PRO A 334 8.11 3.64 36.62
C PRO A 334 7.81 5.14 36.52
N SER A 335 8.78 5.93 36.06
CA SER A 335 8.67 7.38 35.88
C SER A 335 7.90 7.78 34.61
N ALA A 336 7.73 6.86 33.66
CA ALA A 336 7.06 7.13 32.39
C ALA A 336 5.64 6.55 32.36
N ARG A 337 4.62 7.42 32.37
CA ARG A 337 3.22 6.96 32.28
C ARG A 337 2.95 6.21 30.96
N ALA A 338 2.61 4.93 31.07
CA ALA A 338 2.26 4.06 29.96
C ALA A 338 1.00 4.53 29.20
N ILE A 339 0.97 4.27 27.88
CA ILE A 339 -0.18 4.60 27.03
C ILE A 339 -1.30 3.57 27.24
N SER A 340 -2.55 4.03 27.30
CA SER A 340 -3.71 3.13 27.32
C SER A 340 -3.94 2.48 25.94
N ARG A 341 -3.93 1.15 25.88
CA ARG A 341 -4.16 0.37 24.65
C ARG A 341 -5.54 0.64 24.03
N ARG A 342 -6.59 0.68 24.86
CA ARG A 342 -7.98 0.88 24.40
C ARG A 342 -8.16 2.26 23.78
N TRP A 343 -7.67 3.29 24.48
CA TRP A 343 -7.76 4.66 23.99
C TRP A 343 -6.93 4.89 22.73
N LEU A 344 -5.72 4.33 22.67
CA LEU A 344 -4.92 4.43 21.46
C LEU A 344 -5.61 3.74 20.28
N ALA A 345 -6.12 2.52 20.44
CA ALA A 345 -6.84 1.82 19.38
C ALA A 345 -8.06 2.58 18.88
N PHE A 346 -8.85 3.14 19.81
CA PHE A 346 -10.00 4.00 19.48
C PHE A 346 -9.56 5.20 18.64
N TRP A 347 -8.57 5.96 19.10
CA TRP A 347 -8.11 7.16 18.39
C TRP A 347 -7.40 6.84 17.08
N THR A 348 -6.71 5.71 16.97
CA THR A 348 -6.10 5.28 15.70
C THR A 348 -7.15 5.07 14.60
N ILE A 349 -8.38 4.68 14.96
CA ILE A 349 -9.49 4.49 14.01
C ILE A 349 -10.27 5.79 13.80
N VAL A 350 -10.66 6.46 14.89
CA VAL A 350 -11.58 7.61 14.86
C VAL A 350 -10.90 8.89 14.41
N ALA A 351 -9.69 9.16 14.91
CA ALA A 351 -8.93 10.36 14.57
C ALA A 351 -7.42 10.07 14.68
N PRO A 352 -6.79 9.47 13.64
CA PRO A 352 -5.38 9.12 13.64
C PRO A 352 -4.43 10.25 14.11
N PRO A 353 -4.67 11.55 13.80
CA PRO A 353 -3.86 12.64 14.32
C PRO A 353 -3.83 12.74 15.86
N VAL A 354 -4.91 12.35 16.54
CA VAL A 354 -4.96 12.30 18.02
C VAL A 354 -4.09 11.15 18.54
N ALA A 355 -4.15 9.97 17.93
CA ALA A 355 -3.27 8.86 18.28
C ALA A 355 -1.79 9.20 18.04
N MET A 356 -1.48 9.92 16.97
CA MET A 356 -0.14 10.47 16.72
C MET A 356 0.34 11.39 17.83
N ALA A 357 -0.53 12.31 18.30
CA ALA A 357 -0.23 13.18 19.42
C ALA A 357 0.00 12.38 20.72
N MET A 358 -0.80 11.36 20.99
CA MET A 358 -0.60 10.47 22.15
C MET A 358 0.77 9.79 22.12
N ILE A 359 1.18 9.27 20.96
CA ILE A 359 2.49 8.64 20.72
C ILE A 359 3.62 9.65 20.92
N GLN A 360 3.54 10.83 20.30
CA GLN A 360 4.53 11.89 20.47
C GLN A 360 4.65 12.31 21.93
N GLY A 361 3.53 12.45 22.64
CA GLY A 361 3.50 12.77 24.06
C GLY A 361 4.17 11.70 24.92
N ALA A 362 4.03 10.41 24.57
CA ALA A 362 4.69 9.33 25.27
C ALA A 362 6.21 9.29 25.03
N VAL A 363 6.65 9.47 23.77
CA VAL A 363 8.08 9.58 23.44
C VAL A 363 8.71 10.73 24.20
N ASN A 364 8.03 11.89 24.27
CA ASN A 364 8.53 13.04 25.01
C ASN A 364 8.69 12.77 26.51
N ARG A 365 7.83 11.92 27.11
CA ARG A 365 7.94 11.54 28.52
C ARG A 365 9.11 10.58 28.75
N LEU A 366 9.28 9.58 27.88
CA LEU A 366 10.39 8.62 27.96
C LEU A 366 11.76 9.32 27.85
N ALA A 367 11.88 10.28 26.93
CA ALA A 367 13.09 11.08 26.78
C ALA A 367 13.39 11.98 27.99
N ALA A 368 12.34 12.44 28.69
CA ALA A 368 12.51 13.27 29.90
C ALA A 368 12.88 12.44 31.14
N SER A 369 12.68 11.11 31.10
CA SER A 369 13.00 10.19 32.20
C SER A 369 14.36 9.50 32.07
N GLU A 370 15.06 9.64 30.92
CA GLU A 370 16.44 9.18 30.81
C GLU A 370 17.35 10.08 31.68
N PRO A 371 18.09 9.52 32.65
CA PRO A 371 19.04 10.31 33.43
C PRO A 371 20.11 10.86 32.48
N VAL A 372 20.41 12.14 32.60
CA VAL A 372 21.53 12.76 31.91
C VAL A 372 22.79 12.02 32.37
N GLU A 373 23.32 11.12 31.54
CA GLU A 373 24.70 10.67 31.70
C GLU A 373 25.56 11.92 31.55
N LEU A 374 26.03 12.44 32.68
CA LEU A 374 27.09 13.42 32.75
C LEU A 374 28.29 12.78 32.05
N VAL A 375 28.49 13.11 30.78
CA VAL A 375 29.74 12.85 30.08
C VAL A 375 30.82 13.57 30.90
N PRO A 376 31.74 12.86 31.57
CA PRO A 376 32.83 13.54 32.24
C PRO A 376 33.69 14.21 31.17
N SER A 377 33.86 15.52 31.38
CA SER A 377 34.65 16.45 30.56
C SER A 377 36.08 16.01 30.34
#